data_AF-I5C1P3-F1
#
_entry.id   AF-I5C1P3-F1
#
_cell.length_a   1.000
_cell.length_b   1.000
_cell.length_c   1.000
_cell.angle_alpha   90.00
_cell.angle_beta   90.00
_cell.angle_gamma   90.00
#
_symmetry.space_group_name_H-M   'P 1'
#
loop_
_entity.id
_entity.type
_entity.pdbx_description
1 polymer ?
#
loop_
_entity_poly.entity_id
_entity_poly.type
_entity_poly.pdbx_seq_one_letter_code
_entity_poly.pdbx_strand_id
1 'polypeptide(L)'
;MIRSLIPTLGIAALFTVYSSGQLIGMLDLGALDVIHILIGITLLIFILSPIKFLIYTLNTRYQRPDRIRQVLWGVIILLALAVGIPGLLAETFYIGMFSWLGSPYFEFFPFIGWSRGLISYLFEQNLWRSAAFLGVYSLSFIGLIRLVIHFAGDYYEDVLETTKANEETQEKVKTRQAQSESAGALAAKKKVDVPLFGTGAQAIYWRNYVGNIRTDYHPYFGLYSLGVVGISWIIALGSRFLGWDHQILYFYIFAIYTLYGLGGLGKTNVGDLKKHYFYLLPASWNAKMWNLLKIDVVQCLLVGGLMAVGAVLIADLSWFLLLYVPLAMVALYLSVLSISLITQIGVKESWDRKFIKSGITLALFSFGLLPAFGIAFFLYIISNQAVYGFLGMGVWLSMVALILLNAAAEMIEKRELHEVG
;
A
#
# COMPACT_ATOMS: atom_id res chain seq x y z
N MET A 1 -8.29 -21.95 10.01
CA MET A 1 -8.73 -20.83 10.86
C MET A 1 -7.97 -20.77 12.18
N ILE A 2 -7.94 -21.81 13.01
CA ILE A 2 -7.19 -21.81 14.30
C ILE A 2 -5.67 -21.70 14.09
N ARG A 3 -5.09 -22.39 13.10
CA ARG A 3 -3.65 -22.34 12.79
C ARG A 3 -3.15 -20.97 12.31
N SER A 4 -4.00 -20.12 11.73
CA SER A 4 -3.64 -18.75 11.31
C SER A 4 -3.80 -17.71 12.41
N LEU A 5 -4.55 -18.03 13.47
CA LEU A 5 -4.70 -17.15 14.63
C LEU A 5 -3.40 -17.10 15.45
N ILE A 6 -2.73 -18.24 15.64
CA ILE A 6 -1.49 -18.36 16.44
C ILE A 6 -0.38 -17.38 16.00
N PRO A 7 0.04 -17.34 14.71
CA PRO A 7 1.07 -16.39 14.29
C PRO A 7 0.60 -14.92 14.35
N THR A 8 -0.68 -14.66 14.07
CA THR A 8 -1.23 -13.30 14.14
C THR A 8 -1.28 -12.80 15.59
N LEU A 9 -1.57 -13.68 16.55
CA LEU A 9 -1.54 -13.39 17.98
C LEU A 9 -0.12 -13.22 18.51
N GLY A 10 0.81 -14.06 18.07
CA GLY A 10 2.22 -13.92 18.43
C GLY A 10 2.78 -12.58 17.97
N ILE A 11 2.49 -12.18 16.72
CA ILE A 11 2.93 -10.89 16.17
C ILE A 11 2.22 -9.72 16.87
N ALA A 12 0.92 -9.82 17.13
CA ALA A 12 0.18 -8.78 17.86
C ALA A 12 0.66 -8.60 19.30
N ALA A 13 0.91 -9.70 20.01
CA ALA A 13 1.43 -9.69 21.37
C ALA A 13 2.85 -9.11 21.40
N LEU A 14 3.75 -9.54 20.49
CA LEU A 14 5.10 -8.99 20.39
C LEU A 14 5.09 -7.49 20.05
N PHE A 15 4.26 -7.08 19.08
CA PHE A 15 4.10 -5.67 18.72
C PHE A 15 3.57 -4.83 19.88
N THR A 16 2.58 -5.36 20.62
CA THR A 16 1.97 -4.68 21.76
C THR A 16 2.93 -4.59 22.94
N VAL A 17 3.66 -5.65 23.27
CA VAL A 17 4.68 -5.65 24.33
C VAL A 17 5.82 -4.69 23.98
N TYR A 18 6.29 -4.68 22.73
CA TYR A 18 7.32 -3.75 22.27
C TYR A 18 6.83 -2.29 22.34
N SER A 19 5.62 -2.02 21.84
CA SER A 19 5.03 -0.68 21.85
C SER A 19 4.72 -0.21 23.27
N SER A 20 4.23 -1.10 24.14
CA SER A 20 3.96 -0.80 25.54
C SER A 20 5.25 -0.57 26.32
N GLY A 21 6.32 -1.32 26.03
CA GLY A 21 7.65 -1.12 26.59
C GLY A 21 8.24 0.27 26.30
N GLN A 22 7.98 0.80 25.10
CA GLN A 22 8.34 2.17 24.73
C GLN A 22 7.51 3.22 25.48
N LEU A 23 6.25 2.90 25.79
CA LEU A 23 5.31 3.79 26.46
C LEU A 23 5.43 3.80 27.99
N ILE A 24 5.95 2.73 28.61
CA ILE A 24 6.15 2.65 30.08
C ILE A 24 6.98 3.84 30.59
N GLY A 25 8.05 4.21 29.86
CA GLY A 25 8.91 5.34 30.25
C GLY A 25 8.30 6.72 30.00
N MET A 26 7.24 6.84 29.21
CA MET A 26 6.58 8.11 28.87
C MET A 26 5.27 8.35 29.65
N LEU A 27 4.59 7.27 30.07
CA LEU A 27 3.24 7.32 30.63
C LEU A 27 3.12 6.70 32.04
N ASP A 28 4.25 6.30 32.66
CA ASP A 28 4.31 5.66 33.99
C ASP A 28 3.31 4.49 34.15
N LEU A 29 3.30 3.60 33.14
CA LEU A 29 2.30 2.56 33.02
C LEU A 29 2.56 1.40 34.01
N GLY A 30 1.54 1.03 34.77
CA GLY A 30 1.55 -0.15 35.61
C GLY A 30 1.34 -1.46 34.83
N ALA A 31 1.60 -2.59 35.48
CA ALA A 31 1.41 -3.91 34.86
C ALA A 31 -0.06 -4.17 34.44
N LEU A 32 -1.02 -3.65 35.19
CA LEU A 32 -2.45 -3.76 34.87
C LEU A 32 -2.83 -2.96 33.62
N ASP A 33 -2.19 -1.81 33.39
CA ASP A 33 -2.41 -0.97 32.22
C ASP A 33 -1.98 -1.69 30.94
N VAL A 34 -0.81 -2.33 30.98
CA VAL A 34 -0.27 -3.14 29.88
C VAL A 34 -1.19 -4.33 29.56
N ILE A 35 -1.78 -4.98 30.59
CA ILE A 35 -2.72 -6.09 30.39
C ILE A 35 -3.98 -5.61 29.66
N HIS A 36 -4.53 -4.45 30.03
CA HIS A 36 -5.72 -3.88 29.38
C HIS A 36 -5.45 -3.51 27.91
N ILE A 37 -4.28 -2.93 27.62
CA ILE A 37 -3.84 -2.66 26.25
C ILE A 37 -3.76 -3.96 25.45
N LEU A 38 -3.12 -4.98 26.02
CA LEU A 38 -2.94 -6.27 25.36
C LEU A 38 -4.28 -6.94 25.06
N ILE A 39 -5.21 -6.93 26.01
CA ILE A 39 -6.56 -7.48 25.84
C ILE A 39 -7.31 -6.69 24.75
N GLY A 40 -7.32 -5.36 24.82
CA GLY A 40 -8.02 -4.51 23.85
C GLY A 40 -7.56 -4.73 22.40
N ILE A 41 -6.25 -4.79 22.17
CA ILE A 41 -5.67 -5.01 20.83
C ILE A 41 -5.88 -6.46 20.37
N THR A 42 -5.66 -7.44 21.26
CA THR A 42 -5.80 -8.86 20.93
C THR A 42 -7.23 -9.19 20.53
N LEU A 43 -8.20 -8.72 21.30
CA LEU A 43 -9.62 -8.89 21.00
C LEU A 43 -9.99 -8.24 19.67
N LEU A 44 -9.48 -7.04 19.37
CA LEU A 44 -9.69 -6.35 18.08
C LEU A 44 -9.23 -7.22 16.91
N ILE A 45 -8.05 -7.81 17.01
CA ILE A 45 -7.51 -8.65 15.94
C ILE A 45 -8.29 -9.96 15.81
N PHE A 46 -8.68 -10.57 16.94
CA PHE A 46 -9.45 -11.80 16.95
C PHE A 46 -10.80 -11.66 16.25
N ILE A 47 -11.53 -10.57 16.49
CA ILE A 47 -12.89 -10.41 15.97
C ILE A 47 -12.91 -10.18 14.45
N LEU A 48 -11.82 -9.68 13.87
CA LEU A 48 -11.71 -9.48 12.43
C LEU A 48 -11.79 -10.80 11.66
N SER A 49 -11.32 -11.92 12.23
CA SER A 49 -11.34 -13.22 11.56
C SER A 49 -12.77 -13.77 11.33
N PRO A 50 -13.64 -13.89 12.35
CA PRO A 50 -15.03 -14.33 12.14
C PRO A 50 -15.84 -13.31 11.33
N ILE A 51 -15.58 -12.01 11.45
CA ILE A 51 -16.25 -11.00 10.60
C ILE A 51 -15.91 -11.22 9.12
N LYS A 52 -14.63 -11.40 8.77
CA LYS A 52 -14.21 -11.68 7.40
C LYS A 52 -14.88 -12.93 6.84
N PHE A 53 -14.91 -14.00 7.64
CA PHE A 53 -15.59 -15.24 7.27
C PHE A 53 -17.08 -15.00 7.04
N LEU A 54 -17.76 -14.33 7.97
CA LEU A 54 -19.18 -14.04 7.88
C LEU A 54 -19.52 -13.17 6.65
N ILE A 55 -18.75 -12.13 6.36
CA ILE A 55 -18.93 -11.29 5.16
C ILE A 55 -18.81 -12.14 3.89
N TYR A 56 -17.82 -13.03 3.83
CA TYR A 56 -17.64 -13.93 2.71
C TYR A 56 -18.86 -14.86 2.55
N THR A 57 -19.26 -15.57 3.61
CA THR A 57 -20.36 -16.51 3.57
C THR A 57 -21.70 -15.85 3.26
N LEU A 58 -21.96 -14.66 3.81
CA LEU A 58 -23.15 -13.88 3.50
C LEU A 58 -23.17 -13.41 2.03
N ASN A 59 -22.00 -13.06 1.48
CA ASN A 59 -21.90 -12.70 0.08
C ASN A 59 -22.25 -13.88 -0.83
N THR A 60 -21.78 -15.08 -0.51
CA THR A 60 -22.08 -16.26 -1.31
C THR A 60 -23.53 -16.73 -1.16
N ARG A 61 -24.07 -16.75 0.07
CA ARG A 61 -25.47 -17.15 0.32
C ARG A 61 -26.48 -16.22 -0.35
N TYR A 62 -26.31 -14.91 -0.20
CA TYR A 62 -27.31 -13.94 -0.66
C TYR A 62 -27.08 -13.48 -2.10
N GLN A 63 -25.91 -13.73 -2.70
CA GLN A 63 -25.54 -13.34 -4.07
C GLN A 63 -25.89 -11.88 -4.40
N ARG A 64 -25.81 -10.98 -3.41
CA ARG A 64 -26.07 -9.53 -3.57
C ARG A 64 -24.81 -8.71 -3.26
N PRO A 65 -23.76 -8.84 -4.09
CA PRO A 65 -22.51 -8.13 -3.87
C PRO A 65 -22.70 -6.60 -3.88
N ASP A 66 -23.67 -6.11 -4.64
CA ASP A 66 -23.95 -4.67 -4.75
C ASP A 66 -24.50 -4.07 -3.45
N ARG A 67 -25.34 -4.81 -2.71
CA ARG A 67 -25.89 -4.31 -1.43
C ARG A 67 -24.80 -4.30 -0.35
N ILE A 68 -23.94 -5.32 -0.31
CA ILE A 68 -22.79 -5.35 0.60
C ILE A 68 -21.82 -4.21 0.26
N ARG A 69 -21.55 -3.99 -1.03
CA ARG A 69 -20.73 -2.87 -1.50
C ARG A 69 -21.33 -1.51 -1.12
N GLN A 70 -22.65 -1.32 -1.25
CA GLN A 70 -23.34 -0.10 -0.82
C GLN A 70 -23.21 0.14 0.68
N VAL A 71 -23.38 -0.90 1.50
CA VAL A 71 -23.18 -0.79 2.96
C VAL A 71 -21.73 -0.42 3.28
N LEU A 72 -20.75 -1.04 2.62
CA LEU A 72 -19.34 -0.70 2.79
C LEU A 72 -19.05 0.75 2.40
N TRP A 73 -19.57 1.22 1.26
CA TRP A 73 -19.45 2.62 0.86
C TRP A 73 -20.13 3.56 1.85
N GLY A 74 -21.30 3.20 2.37
CA GLY A 74 -22.00 3.97 3.41
C GLY A 74 -21.16 4.11 4.68
N VAL A 75 -20.53 3.03 5.15
CA VAL A 75 -19.62 3.05 6.30
C VAL A 75 -18.39 3.92 6.02
N ILE A 76 -17.79 3.80 4.82
CA ILE A 76 -16.63 4.61 4.41
C ILE A 76 -16.99 6.11 4.38
N ILE A 77 -18.13 6.47 3.80
CA ILE A 77 -18.62 7.86 3.74
C ILE A 77 -18.89 8.38 5.16
N LEU A 78 -19.54 7.58 6.00
CA LEU A 78 -19.83 7.96 7.39
C LEU A 78 -18.54 8.20 8.19
N LEU A 79 -17.54 7.33 8.04
CA LEU A 79 -16.22 7.53 8.66
C LEU A 79 -15.51 8.77 8.11
N ALA A 80 -15.56 8.99 6.79
CA ALA A 80 -14.98 10.17 6.16
C ALA A 80 -15.63 11.47 6.66
N LEU A 81 -16.95 11.47 6.88
CA LEU A 81 -17.68 12.60 7.46
C LEU A 81 -17.38 12.78 8.95
N ALA A 82 -17.32 11.69 9.72
CA ALA A 82 -17.02 11.72 11.15
C ALA A 82 -15.62 12.27 11.45
N VAL A 83 -14.66 12.09 10.54
CA VAL A 83 -13.32 12.68 10.61
C VAL A 83 -13.26 14.06 9.94
N GLY A 84 -13.92 14.21 8.79
CA GLY A 84 -13.84 15.41 7.95
C GLY A 84 -14.57 16.61 8.55
N ILE A 85 -15.77 16.44 9.10
CA ILE A 85 -16.56 17.55 9.67
C ILE A 85 -15.83 18.18 10.88
N PRO A 86 -15.39 17.41 11.90
CA PRO A 86 -14.63 17.98 13.01
C PRO A 86 -13.30 18.58 12.58
N GLY A 87 -12.65 18.01 11.56
CA GLY A 87 -11.48 18.60 10.92
C GLY A 87 -11.76 20.01 10.40
N LEU A 88 -12.83 20.19 9.63
CA LEU A 88 -13.18 21.47 9.01
C LEU A 88 -13.64 22.53 10.01
N LEU A 89 -14.17 22.11 11.18
CA LEU A 89 -14.67 23.01 12.22
C LEU A 89 -13.61 23.44 13.24
N ALA A 90 -12.48 22.73 13.31
CA ALA A 90 -11.40 23.06 14.24
C ALA A 90 -10.48 24.14 13.68
N GLU A 91 -9.88 24.95 14.57
CA GLU A 91 -8.86 25.96 14.21
C GLU A 91 -7.67 25.33 13.46
N THR A 92 -7.32 24.09 13.82
CA THR A 92 -6.30 23.29 13.17
C THR A 92 -6.91 21.95 12.75
N PHE A 93 -6.96 21.70 11.44
CA PHE A 93 -7.70 20.57 10.89
C PHE A 93 -7.25 19.20 11.34
N TYR A 94 -5.94 18.94 11.45
CA TYR A 94 -5.48 17.63 11.91
C TYR A 94 -5.90 17.38 13.37
N ILE A 95 -5.87 18.42 14.23
CA ILE A 95 -6.38 18.32 15.59
C ILE A 95 -7.89 18.04 15.56
N GLY A 96 -8.63 18.71 14.68
CA GLY A 96 -10.04 18.46 14.45
C GLY A 96 -10.32 17.03 13.97
N MET A 97 -9.58 16.51 12.99
CA MET A 97 -9.70 15.14 12.48
C MET A 97 -9.55 14.09 13.59
N PHE A 98 -8.57 14.30 14.48
CA PHE A 98 -8.31 13.39 15.58
C PHE A 98 -9.15 13.68 16.83
N SER A 99 -9.84 14.82 16.90
CA SER A 99 -10.71 15.17 18.03
C SER A 99 -11.86 14.18 18.19
N TRP A 100 -12.41 13.67 17.08
CA TRP A 100 -13.45 12.64 17.12
C TRP A 100 -12.92 11.32 17.69
N LEU A 101 -11.71 10.91 17.32
CA LEU A 101 -11.03 9.75 17.91
C LEU A 101 -10.75 9.92 19.40
N GLY A 102 -10.71 11.16 19.90
CA GLY A 102 -10.60 11.51 21.31
C GLY A 102 -11.96 11.64 22.03
N SER A 103 -13.08 11.73 21.31
CA SER A 103 -14.38 11.97 21.94
C SER A 103 -14.93 10.73 22.67
N PRO A 104 -15.73 10.89 23.74
CA PRO A 104 -16.38 9.76 24.41
C PRO A 104 -17.30 8.95 23.48
N TYR A 105 -17.84 9.59 22.44
CA TYR A 105 -18.76 8.95 21.50
C TYR A 105 -18.09 7.93 20.59
N PHE A 106 -16.78 8.04 20.38
CA PHE A 106 -16.02 7.08 19.59
C PHE A 106 -16.08 5.67 20.20
N GLU A 107 -16.23 5.57 21.52
CA GLU A 107 -16.34 4.29 22.20
C GLU A 107 -17.62 3.52 21.85
N PHE A 108 -18.66 4.19 21.29
CA PHE A 108 -19.83 3.50 20.77
C PHE A 108 -19.59 2.86 19.39
N PHE A 109 -18.48 3.17 18.73
CA PHE A 109 -18.16 2.57 17.44
C PHE A 109 -17.78 1.08 17.63
N PRO A 110 -18.47 0.13 16.98
CA PRO A 110 -18.24 -1.29 17.23
C PRO A 110 -16.81 -1.74 17.00
N PHE A 111 -16.34 -2.63 17.88
CA PHE A 111 -15.02 -3.25 17.90
C PHE A 111 -13.85 -2.28 18.13
N ILE A 112 -13.66 -1.28 17.27
CA ILE A 112 -12.56 -0.31 17.36
C ILE A 112 -12.78 0.64 18.55
N GLY A 113 -14.00 1.18 18.70
CA GLY A 113 -14.37 2.02 19.83
C GLY A 113 -14.37 1.26 21.15
N TRP A 114 -14.89 0.03 21.16
CA TRP A 114 -14.86 -0.83 22.36
C TRP A 114 -13.44 -1.21 22.78
N SER A 115 -12.54 -1.42 21.81
CA SER A 115 -11.11 -1.63 22.09
C SER A 115 -10.50 -0.39 22.74
N ARG A 116 -10.84 0.82 22.27
CA ARG A 116 -10.45 2.07 22.95
C ARG A 116 -11.05 2.17 24.35
N GLY A 117 -12.32 1.80 24.54
CA GLY A 117 -12.98 1.80 25.85
C GLY A 117 -12.39 0.78 26.85
N LEU A 118 -11.73 -0.28 26.36
CA LEU A 118 -10.89 -1.17 27.18
C LEU A 118 -9.55 -0.52 27.56
N ILE A 119 -8.94 0.18 26.60
CA ILE A 119 -7.66 0.88 26.78
C ILE A 119 -7.81 2.13 27.65
N SER A 120 -9.00 2.74 27.73
CA SER A 120 -9.24 3.93 28.55
C SER A 120 -9.04 3.71 30.05
N TYR A 121 -8.95 2.45 30.49
CA TYR A 121 -8.50 2.09 31.84
C TYR A 121 -7.18 2.79 32.22
N LEU A 122 -6.26 2.98 31.27
CA LEU A 122 -5.00 3.71 31.50
C LEU A 122 -5.21 5.08 32.13
N PHE A 123 -6.20 5.80 31.63
CA PHE A 123 -6.39 7.22 31.94
C PHE A 123 -7.41 7.43 33.06
N GLU A 124 -8.41 6.56 33.13
CA GLU A 124 -9.53 6.73 34.04
C GLU A 124 -9.46 5.81 35.26
N GLN A 125 -8.61 4.77 35.22
CA GLN A 125 -8.46 3.74 36.26
C GLN A 125 -9.80 3.12 36.71
N ASN A 126 -10.79 3.10 35.80
CA ASN A 126 -12.14 2.62 36.08
C ASN A 126 -12.34 1.18 35.58
N LEU A 127 -12.19 0.22 36.49
CA LEU A 127 -12.36 -1.20 36.21
C LEU A 127 -13.76 -1.55 35.71
N TRP A 128 -14.81 -0.89 36.21
CA TRP A 128 -16.19 -1.19 35.83
C TRP A 128 -16.49 -0.83 34.38
N ARG A 129 -15.98 0.33 33.93
CA ARG A 129 -16.12 0.75 32.53
C ARG A 129 -15.37 -0.20 31.59
N SER A 130 -14.13 -0.53 31.91
CA SER A 130 -13.33 -1.50 31.17
C SER A 130 -14.02 -2.88 31.10
N ALA A 131 -14.52 -3.37 32.23
CA ALA A 131 -15.24 -4.64 32.31
C ALA A 131 -16.56 -4.62 31.50
N ALA A 132 -17.26 -3.49 31.45
CA ALA A 132 -18.47 -3.34 30.63
C ALA A 132 -18.14 -3.48 29.13
N PHE A 133 -17.07 -2.83 28.65
CA PHE A 133 -16.62 -3.00 27.27
C PHE A 133 -16.14 -4.41 26.99
N LEU A 134 -15.44 -5.05 27.93
CA LEU A 134 -15.08 -6.47 27.82
C LEU A 134 -16.31 -7.37 27.67
N GLY A 135 -17.36 -7.09 28.43
CA GLY A 135 -18.64 -7.80 28.37
C GLY A 135 -19.34 -7.64 27.02
N VAL A 136 -19.47 -6.41 26.53
CA VAL A 136 -20.04 -6.12 25.20
C VAL A 136 -19.23 -6.81 24.09
N TYR A 137 -17.91 -6.78 24.21
CA TYR A 137 -17.00 -7.44 23.28
C TYR A 137 -17.23 -8.96 23.25
N SER A 138 -17.30 -9.59 24.43
CA SER A 138 -17.48 -11.03 24.59
C SER A 138 -18.83 -11.48 24.07
N LEU A 139 -19.91 -10.75 24.39
CA LEU A 139 -21.26 -11.03 23.87
C LEU A 139 -21.30 -10.92 22.34
N SER A 140 -20.69 -9.88 21.78
CA SER A 140 -20.61 -9.69 20.33
C SER A 140 -19.82 -10.82 19.66
N PHE A 141 -18.72 -11.24 20.27
CA PHE A 141 -17.91 -12.34 19.77
C PHE A 141 -18.66 -13.68 19.77
N ILE A 142 -19.38 -13.99 20.86
CA ILE A 142 -20.23 -15.19 20.95
C ILE A 142 -21.35 -15.13 19.89
N GLY A 143 -21.98 -13.97 19.72
CA GLY A 143 -23.00 -13.75 18.69
C GLY A 143 -22.45 -13.99 17.28
N LEU A 144 -21.27 -13.44 16.98
CA LEU A 144 -20.59 -13.65 15.70
C LEU A 144 -20.24 -15.13 15.48
N ILE A 145 -19.72 -15.85 16.48
CA ILE A 145 -19.43 -17.28 16.34
C ILE A 145 -20.71 -18.06 16.06
N ARG A 146 -21.82 -17.77 16.76
CA ARG A 146 -23.10 -18.44 16.50
C ARG A 146 -23.59 -18.20 15.07
N LEU A 147 -23.47 -16.97 14.58
CA LEU A 147 -23.78 -16.66 13.17
C LEU A 147 -22.85 -17.45 12.24
N VAL A 148 -21.54 -17.42 12.47
CA VAL A 148 -20.57 -18.18 11.67
C VAL A 148 -20.93 -19.66 11.60
N ILE A 149 -21.27 -20.29 12.73
CA ILE A 149 -21.68 -21.71 12.77
C ILE A 149 -22.99 -21.93 11.99
N HIS A 150 -23.97 -21.05 12.16
CA HIS A 150 -25.26 -21.14 11.46
C HIS A 150 -25.10 -21.06 9.94
N PHE A 151 -24.19 -20.22 9.46
CA PHE A 151 -23.94 -20.01 8.03
C PHE A 151 -22.79 -20.89 7.48
N ALA A 152 -22.08 -21.65 8.32
CA ALA A 152 -20.90 -22.40 7.91
C ALA A 152 -21.18 -23.49 6.84
N GLY A 153 -22.40 -24.05 6.83
CA GLY A 153 -22.80 -25.06 5.83
C GLY A 153 -22.65 -24.54 4.40
N ASP A 154 -23.20 -23.36 4.13
CA ASP A 154 -23.13 -22.70 2.82
C ASP A 154 -21.67 -22.46 2.40
N TYR A 155 -20.79 -22.09 3.33
CA TYR A 155 -19.35 -21.91 3.07
C TYR A 155 -18.66 -23.21 2.64
N TYR A 156 -18.94 -24.34 3.29
CA TYR A 156 -18.27 -25.60 2.95
C TYR A 156 -18.72 -26.13 1.60
N GLU A 157 -19.99 -25.98 1.25
CA GLU A 157 -20.51 -26.34 -0.07
C GLU A 157 -19.85 -25.48 -1.16
N ASP A 158 -19.81 -24.16 -0.96
CA ASP A 158 -19.14 -23.25 -1.89
C ASP A 158 -17.64 -23.52 -1.98
N VAL A 159 -16.93 -23.75 -0.87
CA VAL A 159 -15.49 -24.06 -0.94
C VAL A 159 -15.25 -25.38 -1.65
N LEU A 160 -16.11 -26.39 -1.51
CA LEU A 160 -15.96 -27.64 -2.26
C LEU A 160 -16.21 -27.43 -3.75
N GLU A 161 -17.24 -26.68 -4.13
CA GLU A 161 -17.49 -26.34 -5.54
C GLU A 161 -16.41 -25.44 -6.13
N THR A 162 -15.95 -24.43 -5.38
CA THR A 162 -14.90 -23.51 -5.80
C THR A 162 -13.53 -24.21 -5.82
N THR A 163 -13.27 -25.16 -4.91
CA THR A 163 -12.03 -25.97 -4.94
C THR A 163 -12.05 -26.92 -6.11
N LYS A 164 -13.17 -27.58 -6.40
CA LYS A 164 -13.33 -28.40 -7.62
C LYS A 164 -13.19 -27.56 -8.88
N ALA A 165 -13.83 -26.39 -8.95
CA ALA A 165 -13.71 -25.48 -10.08
C ALA A 165 -12.28 -24.91 -10.20
N ASN A 166 -11.61 -24.62 -9.09
CA ASN A 166 -10.22 -24.16 -9.09
C ASN A 166 -9.24 -25.28 -9.40
N GLU A 167 -9.50 -26.53 -9.02
CA GLU A 167 -8.71 -27.70 -9.39
C GLU A 167 -8.88 -28.00 -10.87
N GLU A 168 -10.11 -27.97 -11.40
CA GLU A 168 -10.36 -28.06 -12.83
C GLU A 168 -9.74 -26.88 -13.60
N THR A 169 -9.78 -25.66 -13.04
CA THR A 169 -9.17 -24.48 -13.64
C THR A 169 -7.65 -24.56 -13.54
N GLN A 170 -7.08 -25.06 -12.44
CA GLN A 170 -5.65 -25.29 -12.29
C GLN A 170 -5.16 -26.44 -13.16
N GLU A 171 -5.95 -27.48 -13.40
CA GLU A 171 -5.66 -28.50 -14.40
C GLU A 171 -5.73 -27.88 -15.80
N LYS A 172 -6.78 -27.13 -16.13
CA LYS A 172 -6.90 -26.40 -17.40
C LYS A 172 -5.81 -25.32 -17.58
N VAL A 173 -5.24 -24.75 -16.51
CA VAL A 173 -4.12 -23.77 -16.50
C VAL A 173 -2.74 -24.44 -16.44
N LYS A 174 -2.63 -25.63 -15.86
CA LYS A 174 -1.43 -26.48 -15.99
C LYS A 174 -1.31 -27.01 -17.42
N THR A 175 -2.43 -27.29 -18.09
CA THR A 175 -2.49 -27.64 -19.52
C THR A 175 -2.41 -26.39 -20.42
N ARG A 176 -2.96 -25.22 -20.01
CA ARG A 176 -2.73 -23.89 -20.63
C ARG A 176 -1.66 -23.11 -19.87
N GLN A 177 -0.41 -23.52 -20.04
CA GLN A 177 0.76 -22.84 -19.49
C GLN A 177 0.67 -21.29 -19.55
N ALA A 178 0.90 -20.67 -18.39
CA ALA A 178 1.53 -19.35 -18.23
C ALA A 178 0.75 -18.05 -18.52
N GLN A 179 -0.58 -18.01 -18.42
CA GLN A 179 -1.31 -16.73 -18.46
C GLN A 179 -2.53 -16.65 -17.51
N SER A 180 -2.32 -16.11 -16.30
CA SER A 180 -3.17 -15.04 -15.74
C SER A 180 -2.60 -14.56 -14.40
N GLU A 181 -1.64 -13.62 -14.44
CA GLU A 181 -1.18 -12.90 -13.24
C GLU A 181 -1.82 -11.51 -13.16
N SER A 182 -3.15 -11.47 -13.28
CA SER A 182 -3.93 -10.29 -12.92
C SER A 182 -4.73 -10.57 -11.65
N ALA A 183 -4.03 -10.91 -10.57
CA ALA A 183 -4.61 -10.89 -9.23
C ALA A 183 -4.86 -9.42 -8.85
N GLY A 184 -5.99 -8.87 -9.28
CA GLY A 184 -6.41 -7.49 -8.96
C GLY A 184 -6.99 -6.68 -10.12
N ALA A 185 -7.20 -7.24 -11.31
CA ALA A 185 -7.83 -6.50 -12.40
C ALA A 185 -9.33 -6.32 -12.15
N LEU A 186 -9.73 -5.10 -11.76
CA LEU A 186 -11.13 -4.66 -11.65
C LEU A 186 -11.94 -4.88 -12.95
N ALA A 187 -11.30 -5.13 -14.09
CA ALA A 187 -11.95 -5.29 -15.38
C ALA A 187 -11.24 -6.27 -16.35
N ALA A 188 -10.87 -7.48 -15.88
CA ALA A 188 -10.20 -8.52 -16.70
C ALA A 188 -10.93 -8.92 -18.02
N LYS A 189 -12.15 -8.44 -18.27
CA LYS A 189 -12.95 -8.72 -19.48
C LYS A 189 -13.06 -7.56 -20.48
N LYS A 190 -12.39 -6.42 -20.28
CA LYS A 190 -12.48 -5.29 -21.23
C LYS A 190 -11.76 -5.65 -22.55
N LYS A 191 -12.52 -5.90 -23.62
CA LYS A 191 -11.97 -5.99 -24.97
C LYS A 191 -11.65 -4.58 -25.44
N VAL A 192 -10.38 -4.31 -25.66
CA VAL A 192 -9.91 -3.06 -26.24
C VAL A 192 -9.48 -3.39 -27.65
N ASP A 193 -10.18 -2.85 -28.63
CA ASP A 193 -9.80 -2.96 -30.04
C ASP A 193 -8.71 -1.91 -30.28
N VAL A 194 -7.47 -2.38 -30.40
CA VAL A 194 -6.31 -1.53 -30.67
C VAL A 194 -5.70 -2.05 -31.95
N PRO A 195 -5.45 -1.21 -32.96
CA PRO A 195 -4.87 -1.71 -34.20
C PRO A 195 -3.46 -2.24 -33.92
N LEU A 196 -3.04 -3.24 -34.69
CA LEU A 196 -1.71 -3.85 -34.56
C LEU A 196 -0.64 -2.78 -34.79
N PHE A 197 0.03 -2.36 -33.71
CA PHE A 197 1.08 -1.35 -33.76
C PHE A 197 2.28 -1.72 -32.89
N GLY A 198 3.46 -1.33 -33.37
CA GLY A 198 4.75 -1.57 -32.73
C GLY A 198 5.47 -2.78 -33.31
N THR A 199 6.67 -2.55 -33.83
CA THR A 199 7.61 -3.60 -34.25
C THR A 199 8.78 -3.66 -33.26
N GLY A 200 9.36 -4.85 -33.08
CA GLY A 200 10.48 -5.05 -32.16
C GLY A 200 10.16 -4.63 -30.72
N ALA A 201 11.08 -3.90 -30.07
CA ALA A 201 10.95 -3.51 -28.66
C ALA A 201 9.72 -2.63 -28.35
N GLN A 202 9.20 -1.88 -29.33
CA GLN A 202 8.00 -1.05 -29.13
C GLN A 202 6.74 -1.89 -28.86
N ALA A 203 6.71 -3.15 -29.30
CA ALA A 203 5.60 -4.06 -29.01
C ALA A 203 5.43 -4.29 -27.49
N ILE A 204 6.53 -4.24 -26.72
CA ILE A 204 6.51 -4.38 -25.25
C ILE A 204 5.75 -3.21 -24.63
N TYR A 205 6.05 -1.98 -25.08
CA TYR A 205 5.36 -0.78 -24.62
C TYR A 205 3.86 -0.84 -24.92
N TRP A 206 3.48 -1.17 -26.15
CA TRP A 206 2.07 -1.26 -26.54
C TRP A 206 1.31 -2.35 -25.79
N ARG A 207 1.95 -3.51 -25.56
CA ARG A 207 1.36 -4.56 -24.72
C ARG A 207 1.06 -4.04 -23.31
N ASN A 208 2.01 -3.36 -22.69
CA ASN A 208 1.82 -2.80 -21.35
C ASN A 208 0.74 -1.70 -21.34
N TYR A 209 0.67 -0.90 -22.40
CA TYR A 209 -0.35 0.13 -22.59
C TYR A 209 -1.76 -0.47 -22.64
N VAL A 210 -1.96 -1.49 -23.46
CA VAL A 210 -3.24 -2.22 -23.54
C VAL A 210 -3.54 -2.94 -22.23
N GLY A 211 -2.53 -3.52 -21.58
CA GLY A 211 -2.65 -4.11 -20.25
C GLY A 211 -3.24 -3.13 -19.24
N ASN A 212 -2.68 -1.93 -19.16
CA ASN A 212 -3.15 -0.89 -18.24
C ASN A 212 -4.58 -0.40 -18.56
N ILE A 213 -4.98 -0.32 -19.84
CA ILE A 213 -6.36 0.04 -20.22
C ILE A 213 -7.36 -1.06 -19.80
N ARG A 214 -6.93 -2.32 -19.76
CA ARG A 214 -7.77 -3.43 -19.32
C ARG A 214 -7.93 -3.46 -17.80
N THR A 215 -6.93 -3.01 -17.06
CA THR A 215 -6.97 -2.98 -15.59
C THR A 215 -7.62 -1.71 -15.04
N ASP A 216 -7.45 -0.58 -15.72
CA ASP A 216 -7.83 0.75 -15.24
C ASP A 216 -8.59 1.58 -16.31
N TYR A 217 -9.11 2.74 -15.90
CA TYR A 217 -9.85 3.63 -16.80
C TYR A 217 -8.97 4.21 -17.92
N HIS A 218 -7.73 4.61 -17.58
CA HIS A 218 -6.78 5.25 -18.50
C HIS A 218 -5.36 4.68 -18.31
N PRO A 219 -4.56 4.51 -19.38
CA PRO A 219 -3.26 3.83 -19.30
C PRO A 219 -2.23 4.56 -18.43
N TYR A 220 -2.36 5.88 -18.30
CA TYR A 220 -1.48 6.72 -17.47
C TYR A 220 -2.12 7.15 -16.15
N PHE A 221 -3.44 7.05 -16.01
CA PHE A 221 -4.17 7.52 -14.83
C PHE A 221 -5.15 6.45 -14.37
N GLY A 222 -4.76 5.73 -13.31
CA GLY A 222 -5.69 4.85 -12.60
C GLY A 222 -6.54 5.61 -11.60
N LEU A 223 -7.67 5.03 -11.19
CA LEU A 223 -8.55 5.62 -10.16
C LEU A 223 -7.79 5.92 -8.86
N TYR A 224 -6.89 5.02 -8.47
CA TYR A 224 -6.01 5.21 -7.31
C TYR A 224 -5.11 6.44 -7.45
N SER A 225 -4.46 6.59 -8.61
CA SER A 225 -3.56 7.71 -8.89
C SER A 225 -4.28 9.06 -8.85
N LEU A 226 -5.51 9.11 -9.40
CA LEU A 226 -6.34 10.30 -9.36
C LEU A 226 -6.82 10.63 -7.95
N GLY A 227 -7.18 9.61 -7.17
CA GLY A 227 -7.56 9.79 -5.76
C GLY A 227 -6.43 10.40 -4.93
N VAL A 228 -5.20 9.91 -5.13
CA VAL A 228 -4.00 10.43 -4.47
C VAL A 228 -3.71 11.89 -4.87
N VAL A 229 -3.79 12.23 -6.15
CA VAL A 229 -3.66 13.62 -6.62
C VAL A 229 -4.77 14.49 -6.02
N GLY A 230 -6.01 14.01 -6.00
CA GLY A 230 -7.15 14.73 -5.44
C GLY A 230 -6.98 15.05 -3.95
N ILE A 231 -6.51 14.09 -3.15
CA ILE A 231 -6.20 14.31 -1.73
C ILE A 231 -5.07 15.35 -1.59
N SER A 232 -4.03 15.28 -2.43
CA SER A 232 -2.96 16.30 -2.44
C SER A 232 -3.52 17.71 -2.64
N TRP A 233 -4.50 17.87 -3.53
CA TRP A 233 -5.11 19.16 -3.82
C TRP A 233 -6.04 19.61 -2.69
N ILE A 234 -6.78 18.70 -2.08
CA ILE A 234 -7.59 19.01 -0.89
C ILE A 234 -6.70 19.51 0.25
N ILE A 235 -5.55 18.87 0.48
CA ILE A 235 -4.58 19.31 1.50
C ILE A 235 -3.97 20.67 1.13
N ALA A 236 -3.68 20.91 -0.15
CA ALA A 236 -3.21 22.22 -0.61
C ALA A 236 -4.26 23.33 -0.42
N LEU A 237 -5.54 23.04 -0.70
CA LEU A 237 -6.66 23.94 -0.43
C LEU A 237 -6.78 24.22 1.07
N GLY A 238 -6.68 23.20 1.91
CA GLY A 238 -6.72 23.36 3.36
C GLY A 238 -5.54 24.18 3.91
N SER A 239 -4.35 24.00 3.34
CA SER A 239 -3.19 24.79 3.71
C SER A 239 -3.35 26.28 3.39
N ARG A 240 -3.96 26.63 2.24
CA ARG A 240 -4.22 28.02 1.87
C ARG A 240 -5.41 28.66 2.56
N PHE A 241 -6.55 27.98 2.57
CA PHE A 241 -7.84 28.57 2.96
C PHE A 241 -8.26 28.25 4.38
N LEU A 242 -7.79 27.13 4.94
CA LEU A 242 -8.15 26.67 6.29
C LEU A 242 -6.97 26.80 7.28
N GLY A 243 -5.87 27.43 6.86
CA GLY A 243 -4.71 27.71 7.71
C GLY A 243 -3.90 26.49 8.13
N TRP A 244 -3.97 25.37 7.39
CA TRP A 244 -3.17 24.18 7.75
C TRP A 244 -1.70 24.43 7.49
N ASP A 245 -0.86 23.95 8.39
CA ASP A 245 0.59 24.01 8.20
C ASP A 245 1.00 23.31 6.90
N HIS A 246 1.75 24.02 6.05
CA HIS A 246 2.33 23.49 4.81
C HIS A 246 3.16 22.23 5.05
N GLN A 247 3.68 22.01 6.26
CA GLN A 247 4.35 20.77 6.66
C GLN A 247 3.50 19.52 6.40
N ILE A 248 2.16 19.61 6.57
CA ILE A 248 1.25 18.49 6.33
C ILE A 248 1.24 18.12 4.85
N LEU A 249 1.24 19.12 3.97
CA LEU A 249 1.31 18.92 2.53
C LEU A 249 2.64 18.31 2.11
N TYR A 250 3.76 18.82 2.65
CA TYR A 250 5.09 18.26 2.40
C TYR A 250 5.20 16.80 2.86
N PHE A 251 4.70 16.49 4.05
CA PHE A 251 4.66 15.13 4.57
C PHE A 251 3.78 14.21 3.72
N TYR A 252 2.62 14.70 3.27
CA TYR A 252 1.74 13.93 2.40
C TYR A 252 2.40 13.59 1.06
N ILE A 253 2.96 14.60 0.38
CA ILE A 253 3.71 14.41 -0.87
C ILE A 253 4.85 13.43 -0.63
N PHE A 254 5.53 13.55 0.50
CA PHE A 254 6.61 12.66 0.90
C PHE A 254 6.18 11.19 1.05
N ALA A 255 5.10 10.96 1.79
CA ALA A 255 4.57 9.63 2.04
C ALA A 255 4.10 8.97 0.74
N ILE A 256 3.41 9.72 -0.11
CA ILE A 256 2.91 9.22 -1.38
C ILE A 256 4.04 8.89 -2.35
N TYR A 257 5.05 9.76 -2.53
CA TYR A 257 6.16 9.42 -3.43
C TYR A 257 6.88 8.15 -2.92
N THR A 258 7.00 7.97 -1.60
CA THR A 258 7.62 6.78 -1.00
C THR A 258 6.81 5.53 -1.30
N LEU A 259 5.48 5.58 -1.11
CA LEU A 259 4.57 4.47 -1.43
C LEU A 259 4.59 4.11 -2.92
N TYR A 260 4.60 5.12 -3.81
CA TYR A 260 4.71 4.89 -5.25
C TYR A 260 6.06 4.28 -5.65
N GLY A 261 7.15 4.75 -5.01
CA GLY A 261 8.48 4.17 -5.18
C GLY A 261 8.53 2.70 -4.78
N LEU A 262 7.95 2.34 -3.62
CA LEU A 262 7.84 0.96 -3.16
C LEU A 262 7.03 0.05 -4.11
N GLY A 263 6.15 0.64 -4.93
CA GLY A 263 5.45 -0.07 -6.02
C GLY A 263 6.39 -0.80 -6.99
N GLY A 264 7.66 -0.38 -7.11
CA GLY A 264 8.67 -1.09 -7.89
C GLY A 264 8.99 -2.52 -7.39
N LEU A 265 8.78 -2.83 -6.11
CA LEU A 265 9.10 -4.15 -5.51
C LEU A 265 8.18 -5.28 -5.99
N GLY A 266 6.94 -4.94 -6.31
CA GLY A 266 5.84 -5.87 -6.57
C GLY A 266 5.50 -6.04 -8.04
N LYS A 267 6.24 -5.41 -8.96
CA LYS A 267 5.78 -5.30 -10.34
C LYS A 267 5.88 -6.61 -11.12
N THR A 268 4.73 -7.04 -11.61
CA THR A 268 4.49 -8.26 -12.40
C THR A 268 5.27 -8.30 -13.71
N ASN A 269 5.63 -7.12 -14.26
CA ASN A 269 6.39 -6.99 -15.50
C ASN A 269 7.82 -7.58 -15.41
N VAL A 270 8.39 -7.74 -14.21
CA VAL A 270 9.68 -8.46 -14.04
C VAL A 270 9.54 -9.94 -14.37
N GLY A 271 8.33 -10.51 -14.24
CA GLY A 271 8.02 -11.85 -14.72
C GLY A 271 8.09 -11.99 -16.24
N ASP A 272 7.92 -10.90 -17.00
CA ASP A 272 8.03 -10.92 -18.45
C ASP A 272 9.47 -11.11 -18.94
N LEU A 273 10.46 -10.73 -18.12
CA LEU A 273 11.88 -10.97 -18.40
C LEU A 273 12.24 -12.46 -18.41
N LYS A 274 11.40 -13.29 -17.80
CA LYS A 274 11.57 -14.75 -17.78
C LYS A 274 10.91 -15.44 -18.99
N LYS A 275 10.22 -14.70 -19.86
CA LYS A 275 9.46 -15.27 -20.97
C LYS A 275 10.30 -15.31 -22.24
N HIS A 276 10.22 -16.42 -22.97
CA HIS A 276 10.97 -16.65 -24.20
C HIS A 276 10.82 -15.54 -25.24
N TYR A 277 9.63 -14.94 -25.40
CA TYR A 277 9.42 -13.86 -26.37
C TYR A 277 10.27 -12.62 -26.08
N PHE A 278 10.66 -12.39 -24.82
CA PHE A 278 11.43 -11.22 -24.43
C PHE A 278 12.87 -11.31 -24.98
N TYR A 279 13.46 -12.50 -24.95
CA TYR A 279 14.77 -12.78 -25.50
C TYR A 279 14.73 -12.84 -27.03
N LEU A 280 13.70 -13.46 -27.61
CA LEU A 280 13.55 -13.64 -29.07
C LEU A 280 13.29 -12.33 -29.85
N LEU A 281 12.94 -11.24 -29.17
CA LEU A 281 12.74 -9.94 -29.82
C LEU A 281 14.09 -9.37 -30.34
N PRO A 282 14.24 -9.08 -31.64
CA PRO A 282 15.48 -8.58 -32.23
C PRO A 282 15.66 -7.09 -31.93
N ALA A 283 16.07 -6.77 -30.70
CA ALA A 283 16.35 -5.42 -30.23
C ALA A 283 17.42 -5.45 -29.14
N SER A 284 18.11 -4.32 -28.93
CA SER A 284 19.05 -4.19 -27.81
C SER A 284 18.33 -4.26 -26.46
N TRP A 285 19.03 -4.77 -25.44
CA TRP A 285 18.53 -4.85 -24.07
C TRP A 285 18.01 -3.51 -23.55
N ASN A 286 18.77 -2.43 -23.78
CA ASN A 286 18.39 -1.08 -23.38
C ASN A 286 17.08 -0.62 -24.02
N ALA A 287 16.84 -0.95 -25.30
CA ALA A 287 15.58 -0.64 -25.97
C ALA A 287 14.42 -1.46 -25.40
N LYS A 288 14.63 -2.75 -25.08
CA LYS A 288 13.62 -3.59 -24.44
C LYS A 288 13.26 -3.05 -23.04
N MET A 289 14.26 -2.67 -22.25
CA MET A 289 14.06 -2.10 -20.91
C MET A 289 13.39 -0.75 -20.92
N TRP A 290 13.82 0.16 -21.79
CA TRP A 290 13.16 1.45 -21.91
C TRP A 290 11.68 1.28 -22.24
N ASN A 291 11.34 0.43 -23.22
CA ASN A 291 9.94 0.20 -23.59
C ASN A 291 9.14 -0.54 -22.51
N LEU A 292 9.78 -1.36 -21.67
CA LEU A 292 9.15 -1.97 -20.51
C LEU A 292 8.80 -0.92 -19.43
N LEU A 293 9.73 0.00 -19.15
CA LEU A 293 9.65 0.98 -18.05
C LEU A 293 8.91 2.27 -18.43
N LYS A 294 8.82 2.59 -19.73
CA LYS A 294 8.35 3.89 -20.24
C LYS A 294 7.01 4.32 -19.65
N ILE A 295 6.03 3.43 -19.58
CA ILE A 295 4.71 3.77 -19.03
C ILE A 295 4.81 4.18 -17.56
N ASP A 296 5.66 3.51 -16.81
CA ASP A 296 5.80 3.70 -15.37
C ASP A 296 6.51 5.00 -15.04
N VAL A 297 7.56 5.31 -15.81
CA VAL A 297 8.26 6.60 -15.72
C VAL A 297 7.29 7.73 -16.04
N VAL A 298 6.50 7.60 -17.11
CA VAL A 298 5.49 8.61 -17.48
C VAL A 298 4.42 8.75 -16.39
N GLN A 299 3.93 7.65 -15.82
CA GLN A 299 2.98 7.69 -14.71
C GLN A 299 3.55 8.40 -13.48
N CYS A 300 4.79 8.12 -13.10
CA CYS A 300 5.45 8.79 -11.98
C CYS A 300 5.61 10.30 -12.23
N LEU A 301 6.02 10.68 -13.45
CA LEU A 301 6.15 12.09 -13.84
C LEU A 301 4.80 12.81 -13.81
N LEU A 302 3.74 12.19 -14.35
CA LEU A 302 2.42 12.81 -14.41
C LEU A 302 1.78 12.92 -13.02
N VAL A 303 1.81 11.85 -12.22
CA VAL A 303 1.22 11.85 -10.87
C VAL A 303 1.99 12.80 -9.95
N GLY A 304 3.32 12.71 -9.91
CA GLY A 304 4.15 13.61 -9.12
C GLY A 304 4.03 15.07 -9.57
N GLY A 305 3.95 15.30 -10.88
CA GLY A 305 3.74 16.63 -11.45
C GLY A 305 2.38 17.22 -11.05
N LEU A 306 1.29 16.47 -11.19
CA LEU A 306 -0.04 16.94 -10.80
C LEU A 306 -0.15 17.21 -9.29
N MET A 307 0.48 16.39 -8.45
CA MET A 307 0.55 16.66 -7.01
C MET A 307 1.30 17.97 -6.73
N ALA A 308 2.44 18.18 -7.39
CA ALA A 308 3.22 19.41 -7.26
C ALA A 308 2.48 20.64 -7.80
N VAL A 309 1.64 20.50 -8.82
CA VAL A 309 0.75 21.57 -9.29
C VAL A 309 -0.17 22.05 -8.17
N GLY A 310 -0.76 21.13 -7.39
CA GLY A 310 -1.54 21.47 -6.21
C GLY A 310 -0.71 22.24 -5.19
N ALA A 311 0.51 21.77 -4.90
CA ALA A 311 1.40 22.45 -3.98
C ALA A 311 1.79 23.87 -4.40
N VAL A 312 2.14 24.06 -5.68
CA VAL A 312 2.63 25.34 -6.19
C VAL A 312 1.49 26.32 -6.48
N LEU A 313 0.46 25.90 -7.23
CA LEU A 313 -0.60 26.81 -7.67
C LEU A 313 -1.67 27.05 -6.61
N ILE A 314 -1.97 26.03 -5.80
CA ILE A 314 -3.01 26.15 -4.77
C ILE A 314 -2.39 26.64 -3.48
N ALA A 315 -1.35 26.00 -2.94
CA ALA A 315 -0.78 26.37 -1.64
C ALA A 315 0.29 27.49 -1.70
N ASP A 316 0.51 28.11 -2.88
CA ASP A 316 1.51 29.16 -3.14
C ASP A 316 2.94 28.76 -2.68
N LEU A 317 3.29 27.48 -2.82
CA LEU A 317 4.63 26.98 -2.52
C LEU A 317 5.61 27.21 -3.68
N SER A 318 6.89 26.94 -3.42
CA SER A 318 7.97 27.17 -4.38
C SER A 318 7.79 26.42 -5.70
N TRP A 319 7.95 27.14 -6.81
CA TRP A 319 7.91 26.62 -8.19
C TRP A 319 8.87 25.45 -8.43
N PHE A 320 9.98 25.36 -7.69
CA PHE A 320 10.94 24.27 -7.83
C PHE A 320 10.35 22.88 -7.48
N LEU A 321 9.25 22.83 -6.71
CA LEU A 321 8.56 21.57 -6.39
C LEU A 321 8.00 20.88 -7.65
N LEU A 322 7.60 21.65 -8.67
CA LEU A 322 7.14 21.08 -9.96
C LEU A 322 8.21 20.25 -10.66
N LEU A 323 9.49 20.54 -10.40
CA LEU A 323 10.60 19.79 -10.96
C LEU A 323 11.02 18.65 -10.01
N TYR A 324 11.21 18.94 -8.73
CA TYR A 324 11.83 17.98 -7.81
C TYR A 324 10.93 16.82 -7.41
N VAL A 325 9.64 17.06 -7.19
CA VAL A 325 8.69 16.00 -6.80
C VAL A 325 8.60 14.89 -7.86
N PRO A 326 8.32 15.17 -9.15
CA PRO A 326 8.26 14.12 -10.16
C PRO A 326 9.61 13.44 -10.40
N LEU A 327 10.73 14.18 -10.34
CA LEU A 327 12.06 13.59 -10.50
C LEU A 327 12.41 12.64 -9.33
N ALA A 328 12.18 13.05 -8.09
CA ALA A 328 12.43 12.22 -6.92
C ALA A 328 11.57 10.95 -6.93
N MET A 329 10.33 11.06 -7.38
CA MET A 329 9.41 9.94 -7.51
C MET A 329 9.88 8.92 -8.56
N VAL A 330 10.34 9.38 -9.73
CA VAL A 330 10.96 8.52 -10.76
C VAL A 330 12.23 7.87 -10.22
N ALA A 331 13.12 8.64 -9.59
CA ALA A 331 14.38 8.15 -9.07
C ALA A 331 14.19 7.06 -8.01
N LEU A 332 13.25 7.25 -7.07
CA LEU A 332 12.94 6.23 -6.08
C LEU A 332 12.36 4.97 -6.74
N TYR A 333 11.40 5.14 -7.65
CA TYR A 333 10.78 4.03 -8.36
C TYR A 333 11.83 3.18 -9.10
N LEU A 334 12.73 3.82 -9.84
CA LEU A 334 13.79 3.12 -10.58
C LEU A 334 14.78 2.42 -9.64
N SER A 335 15.16 3.06 -8.52
CA SER A 335 16.02 2.43 -7.51
C SER A 335 15.42 1.12 -6.99
N VAL A 336 14.14 1.17 -6.59
CA VAL A 336 13.41 0.03 -6.06
C VAL A 336 13.21 -1.07 -7.12
N LEU A 337 12.89 -0.67 -8.36
CA LEU A 337 12.73 -1.61 -9.47
C LEU A 337 14.03 -2.35 -9.78
N SER A 338 15.16 -1.64 -9.85
CA SER A 338 16.47 -2.23 -10.11
C SER A 338 16.84 -3.33 -9.12
N ILE A 339 16.49 -3.15 -7.84
CA ILE A 339 16.65 -4.20 -6.81
C ILE A 339 15.79 -5.41 -7.09
N SER A 340 14.53 -5.18 -7.47
CA SER A 340 13.63 -6.26 -7.88
C SER A 340 14.20 -7.02 -9.07
N LEU A 341 14.81 -6.35 -10.04
CA LEU A 341 15.48 -6.98 -11.18
C LEU A 341 16.68 -7.82 -10.74
N ILE A 342 17.60 -7.24 -9.97
CA ILE A 342 18.82 -7.91 -9.47
C ILE A 342 18.45 -9.18 -8.71
N THR A 343 17.47 -9.09 -7.80
CA THR A 343 17.04 -10.24 -6.97
C THR A 343 16.33 -11.32 -7.77
N GLN A 344 15.49 -10.94 -8.75
CA GLN A 344 14.69 -11.90 -9.50
C GLN A 344 15.46 -12.59 -10.64
N ILE A 345 16.47 -11.91 -11.19
CA ILE A 345 17.23 -12.40 -12.33
C ILE A 345 18.56 -13.02 -11.88
N GLY A 346 19.22 -12.41 -10.89
CA GLY A 346 20.53 -12.85 -10.40
C GLY A 346 20.50 -14.10 -9.53
N VAL A 347 19.39 -14.39 -8.85
CA VAL A 347 19.31 -15.51 -7.90
C VAL A 347 18.47 -16.65 -8.47
N LYS A 348 19.11 -17.81 -8.68
CA LYS A 348 18.50 -19.03 -9.25
C LYS A 348 17.59 -19.77 -8.26
N GLU A 349 17.96 -19.85 -6.99
CA GLU A 349 17.20 -20.60 -5.98
C GLU A 349 16.10 -19.77 -5.29
N SER A 350 14.94 -20.40 -5.04
CA SER A 350 13.77 -19.71 -4.48
C SER A 350 13.90 -19.35 -3.00
N TRP A 351 14.71 -20.08 -2.23
CA TRP A 351 14.92 -19.83 -0.80
C TRP A 351 15.90 -18.67 -0.59
N ASP A 352 17.04 -18.72 -1.28
CA ASP A 352 18.01 -17.62 -1.37
C ASP A 352 17.38 -16.34 -1.87
N ARG A 353 16.47 -16.41 -2.85
CA ARG A 353 15.78 -15.22 -3.34
C ARG A 353 15.00 -14.50 -2.25
N LYS A 354 14.40 -15.19 -1.27
CA LYS A 354 13.68 -14.53 -0.17
C LYS A 354 14.63 -13.83 0.80
N PHE A 355 15.72 -14.50 1.19
CA PHE A 355 16.72 -13.93 2.09
C PHE A 355 17.51 -12.79 1.43
N ILE A 356 17.97 -12.98 0.20
CA ILE A 356 18.69 -11.97 -0.57
C ILE A 356 17.77 -10.80 -0.91
N LYS A 357 16.50 -11.03 -1.27
CA LYS A 357 15.55 -9.93 -1.49
C LYS A 357 15.34 -9.11 -0.23
N SER A 358 15.17 -9.74 0.93
CA SER A 358 15.09 -9.02 2.21
C SER A 358 16.39 -8.28 2.54
N GLY A 359 17.55 -8.90 2.33
CA GLY A 359 18.86 -8.28 2.56
C GLY A 359 19.15 -7.08 1.65
N ILE A 360 18.84 -7.19 0.35
CA ILE A 360 19.01 -6.08 -0.61
C ILE A 360 17.96 -4.99 -0.37
N THR A 361 16.74 -5.35 0.03
CA THR A 361 15.73 -4.35 0.44
C THR A 361 16.19 -3.61 1.70
N LEU A 362 16.77 -4.31 2.67
CA LEU A 362 17.37 -3.70 3.86
C LEU A 362 18.55 -2.79 3.47
N ALA A 363 19.40 -3.23 2.53
CA ALA A 363 20.49 -2.41 2.01
C ALA A 363 19.98 -1.13 1.31
N LEU A 364 18.85 -1.18 0.59
CA LEU A 364 18.23 0.03 0.04
C LEU A 364 17.76 0.99 1.12
N PHE A 365 17.14 0.46 2.18
CA PHE A 365 16.76 1.31 3.31
C PHE A 365 18.00 1.94 3.96
N SER A 366 19.06 1.15 4.17
CA SER A 366 20.29 1.58 4.83
C SER A 366 21.19 2.51 4.02
N PHE A 367 21.34 2.28 2.70
CA PHE A 367 22.26 3.02 1.83
C PHE A 367 21.55 3.91 0.81
N GLY A 368 20.28 3.65 0.53
CA GLY A 368 19.45 4.47 -0.35
C GLY A 368 18.67 5.51 0.43
N LEU A 369 17.62 5.09 1.14
CA LEU A 369 16.65 5.99 1.78
C LEU A 369 17.21 6.72 3.00
N LEU A 370 17.92 6.03 3.91
CA LEU A 370 18.44 6.64 5.14
C LEU A 370 19.44 7.78 4.85
N PRO A 371 20.43 7.63 3.95
CA PRO A 371 21.30 8.74 3.62
C PRO A 371 20.58 9.85 2.84
N ALA A 372 19.58 9.50 2.02
CA ALA A 372 18.72 10.51 1.37
C ALA A 372 18.00 11.37 2.42
N PHE A 373 17.50 10.77 3.51
CA PHE A 373 16.90 11.49 4.63
C PHE A 373 17.93 12.32 5.39
N GLY A 374 19.13 11.79 5.63
CA GLY A 374 20.21 12.53 6.26
C GLY A 374 20.56 13.80 5.48
N ILE A 375 20.70 13.71 4.16
CA ILE A 375 20.98 14.85 3.26
C ILE A 375 19.79 15.81 3.22
N ALA A 376 18.57 15.29 3.10
CA ALA A 376 17.36 16.11 3.09
C ALA A 376 17.23 16.94 4.37
N PHE A 377 17.45 16.30 5.53
CA PHE A 377 17.37 16.93 6.84
C PHE A 377 18.50 17.95 7.04
N PHE A 378 19.72 17.61 6.63
CA PHE A 378 20.86 18.53 6.69
C PHE A 378 20.62 19.79 5.84
N LEU A 379 20.16 19.63 4.59
CA LEU A 379 19.84 20.77 3.73
C LEU A 379 18.64 21.57 4.23
N TYR A 380 17.65 20.92 4.83
CA TYR A 380 16.53 21.60 5.48
C TYR A 380 17.01 22.47 6.64
N ILE A 381 17.87 21.96 7.53
CA ILE A 381 18.40 22.72 8.67
C ILE A 381 19.18 23.95 8.21
N ILE A 382 20.04 23.81 7.19
CA ILE A 382 20.89 24.91 6.73
C ILE A 382 20.08 25.98 6.00
N SER A 383 19.15 25.56 5.15
CA SER A 383 18.39 26.49 4.31
C SER A 383 17.12 27.03 4.97
N ASN A 384 16.66 26.39 6.05
CA ASN A 384 15.36 26.58 6.67
C ASN A 384 14.18 26.50 5.67
N GLN A 385 14.36 25.78 4.56
CA GLN A 385 13.38 25.66 3.49
C GLN A 385 13.26 24.19 3.06
N ALA A 386 12.04 23.65 3.14
CA ALA A 386 11.74 22.25 2.79
C ALA A 386 12.14 21.89 1.34
N VAL A 387 12.12 22.86 0.44
CA VAL A 387 12.43 22.71 -0.99
C VAL A 387 13.85 22.16 -1.21
N TYR A 388 14.84 22.67 -0.48
CA TYR A 388 16.22 22.17 -0.61
C TYR A 388 16.38 20.78 0.02
N GLY A 389 15.58 20.44 1.02
CA GLY A 389 15.50 19.07 1.54
C GLY A 389 15.03 18.08 0.47
N PHE A 390 13.94 18.40 -0.24
CA PHE A 390 13.48 17.59 -1.37
C PHE A 390 14.49 17.52 -2.52
N LEU A 391 15.20 18.61 -2.79
CA LEU A 391 16.26 18.64 -3.81
C LEU A 391 17.38 17.66 -3.46
N GLY A 392 17.97 17.77 -2.27
CA GLY A 392 19.06 16.88 -1.85
C GLY A 392 18.64 15.42 -1.83
N MET A 393 17.40 15.16 -1.40
CA MET A 393 16.83 13.82 -1.46
C MET A 393 16.72 13.31 -2.90
N GLY A 394 16.19 14.12 -3.81
CA GLY A 394 16.03 13.78 -5.22
C GLY A 394 17.37 13.53 -5.91
N VAL A 395 18.39 14.33 -5.63
CA VAL A 395 19.75 14.15 -6.17
C VAL A 395 20.36 12.84 -5.68
N TRP A 396 20.31 12.57 -4.37
CA TRP A 396 20.84 11.33 -3.81
C TRP A 396 20.14 10.09 -4.39
N LEU A 397 18.82 10.11 -4.42
CA LEU A 397 18.05 9.00 -4.99
C LEU A 397 18.30 8.83 -6.48
N SER A 398 18.55 9.89 -7.23
CA SER A 398 18.90 9.81 -8.66
C SER A 398 20.26 9.12 -8.84
N MET A 399 21.25 9.45 -8.00
CA MET A 399 22.55 8.76 -8.01
C MET A 399 22.39 7.28 -7.70
N VAL A 400 21.64 6.93 -6.65
CA VAL A 400 21.36 5.53 -6.28
C VAL A 400 20.63 4.80 -7.41
N ALA A 401 19.64 5.44 -8.03
CA ALA A 401 18.89 4.89 -9.15
C ALA A 401 19.81 4.53 -10.32
N LEU A 402 20.71 5.44 -10.72
CA LEU A 402 21.65 5.25 -11.82
C LEU A 402 22.61 4.08 -11.54
N ILE A 403 23.19 4.01 -10.34
CA ILE A 403 24.10 2.93 -9.95
C ILE A 403 23.37 1.57 -10.02
N LEU A 404 22.18 1.49 -9.45
CA LEU A 404 21.41 0.24 -9.42
C LEU A 404 20.88 -0.16 -10.80
N LEU A 405 20.48 0.80 -11.64
CA LEU A 405 20.06 0.54 -13.02
C LEU A 405 21.21 -0.01 -13.86
N ASN A 406 22.40 0.56 -13.71
CA ASN A 406 23.58 0.07 -14.42
C ASN A 406 23.94 -1.35 -13.97
N ALA A 407 23.97 -1.59 -12.66
CA ALA A 407 24.21 -2.93 -12.12
C ALA A 407 23.16 -3.95 -12.59
N ALA A 408 21.88 -3.55 -12.64
CA ALA A 408 20.82 -4.40 -13.15
C ALA A 408 21.00 -4.66 -14.66
N ALA A 409 21.36 -3.67 -15.46
CA ALA A 409 21.60 -3.85 -16.90
C ALA A 409 22.75 -4.83 -17.18
N GLU A 410 23.89 -4.67 -16.51
CA GLU A 410 25.06 -5.55 -16.67
C GLU A 410 24.75 -7.01 -16.29
N MET A 411 23.99 -7.24 -15.21
CA MET A 411 23.61 -8.59 -14.79
C MET A 411 22.73 -9.28 -15.83
N ILE A 412 21.90 -8.53 -16.53
CA ILE A 412 20.93 -9.10 -17.47
C ILE A 412 21.58 -9.35 -18.83
N GLU A 413 22.45 -8.46 -19.29
CA GLU A 413 23.25 -8.66 -20.50
C GLU A 413 24.09 -9.96 -20.41
N LYS A 414 24.75 -10.20 -19.27
CA LYS A 414 25.49 -11.44 -19.01
C LYS A 414 24.61 -12.69 -19.12
N ARG A 415 23.34 -12.58 -18.76
CA ARG A 415 22.41 -13.70 -18.79
C ARG A 415 21.89 -13.99 -20.21
N GLU A 416 21.64 -12.96 -21.01
CA GLU A 416 21.25 -13.11 -22.42
C GLU A 416 22.35 -13.84 -23.21
N LEU A 417 23.62 -13.53 -22.94
CA LEU A 417 24.77 -14.22 -23.57
C LEU A 417 24.89 -15.70 -23.17
N HIS A 418 24.45 -16.08 -21.97
CA HIS A 418 24.47 -17.47 -21.48
C HIS A 418 23.29 -18.33 -21.96
N GLU A 419 22.17 -17.72 -22.39
CA GLU A 419 20.99 -18.46 -22.88
C GLU A 419 20.97 -18.59 -24.42
N VAL A 420 21.83 -17.85 -25.14
CA VAL A 420 21.94 -17.86 -26.62
C VAL A 420 23.09 -18.75 -27.13
N GLY A 421 24.05 -19.11 -26.27
CA GLY A 421 25.10 -20.11 -26.55
C GLY A 421 24.76 -21.45 -25.93
#